data_AF-A0A292R3L3-F1
#
_entry.id   AF-A0A292R3L3-F1
#
_cell.length_a   1.000
_cell.length_b   1.000
_cell.length_c   1.000
_cell.angle_alpha   90.00
_cell.angle_beta   90.00
_cell.angle_gamma   90.00
#
_symmetry.space_group_name_H-M   'P 1'
#
loop_
_entity.id
_entity.type
_entity.pdbx_description
1 polymer ?
#
loop_
_entity_poly.entity_id
_entity_poly.type
_entity_poly.pdbx_seq_one_letter_code
_entity_poly.pdbx_strand_id
1 'polypeptide(L)'
;MQHSNKKTIQLAVTLGQTVKELRESTEGLTLNRLANEYELYKGTLSKIERGQHNCQFVTIWQLSEALGIKCSELVKILEEKLGDDFSLIDE
;
A
#
# COMPACT_ATOMS: atom_id res chain seq x y z
N MET A 1 -12.72 -6.37 19.79
CA MET A 1 -13.05 -6.79 18.41
C MET A 1 -13.26 -5.61 17.45
N GLN A 2 -13.98 -4.54 17.82
CA GLN A 2 -14.26 -3.41 16.91
C GLN A 2 -13.05 -2.45 16.68
N HIS A 3 -12.11 -2.34 17.63
CA HIS A 3 -10.92 -1.49 17.53
C HIS A 3 -9.85 -2.04 16.57
N SER A 4 -9.54 -3.34 16.67
CA SER A 4 -8.66 -4.04 15.72
C SER A 4 -9.09 -3.86 14.26
N ASN A 5 -10.39 -3.80 13.97
CA ASN A 5 -10.90 -3.53 12.61
C ASN A 5 -10.57 -2.09 12.15
N LYS A 6 -10.69 -1.08 13.03
CA LYS A 6 -10.33 0.31 12.69
C LYS A 6 -8.83 0.48 12.38
N LYS A 7 -7.95 -0.09 13.21
CA LYS A 7 -6.49 0.00 12.99
C LYS A 7 -6.05 -0.77 11.73
N THR A 8 -6.69 -1.92 11.47
CA THR A 8 -6.48 -2.66 10.22
C THR A 8 -6.90 -1.83 9.00
N ILE A 9 -8.05 -1.16 9.07
CA ILE A 9 -8.51 -0.25 8.01
C ILE A 9 -7.55 0.93 7.86
N GLN A 10 -7.07 1.51 8.96
CA GLN A 10 -6.08 2.60 8.93
C GLN A 10 -4.82 2.16 8.18
N LEU A 11 -4.24 1.00 8.54
CA LEU A 11 -3.07 0.46 7.84
C LEU A 11 -3.34 0.25 6.34
N ALA A 12 -4.48 -0.33 5.98
CA ALA A 12 -4.84 -0.56 4.58
C ALA A 12 -5.00 0.75 3.78
N VAL A 13 -5.60 1.78 4.40
CA VAL A 13 -5.75 3.12 3.81
C VAL A 13 -4.39 3.80 3.65
N THR A 14 -3.54 3.77 4.68
CA THR A 14 -2.21 4.39 4.63
C THR A 14 -1.31 3.70 3.59
N LEU A 15 -1.38 2.37 3.48
CA LEU A 15 -0.70 1.62 2.43
C LEU A 15 -1.18 2.04 1.03
N GLY A 16 -2.50 2.06 0.83
CA GLY A 16 -3.10 2.46 -0.45
C GLY A 16 -2.70 3.86 -0.90
N GLN A 17 -2.78 4.83 0.01
CA GLN A 17 -2.38 6.21 -0.26
C GLN A 17 -0.89 6.31 -0.57
N THR A 18 -0.04 5.60 0.17
CA THR A 18 1.41 5.60 -0.06
C THR A 18 1.79 5.02 -1.42
N VAL A 19 1.18 3.89 -1.81
CA VAL A 19 1.36 3.30 -3.14
C VAL A 19 0.93 4.28 -4.23
N LYS A 20 -0.21 4.96 -4.04
CA LYS A 20 -0.71 5.95 -4.99
C LYS A 20 0.24 7.14 -5.13
N GLU A 21 0.71 7.70 -4.02
CA GLU A 21 1.64 8.83 -4.00
C GLU A 21 2.97 8.48 -4.68
N LEU A 22 3.55 7.31 -4.36
CA LEU A 22 4.78 6.83 -5.01
C LEU A 22 4.58 6.67 -6.51
N ARG A 23 3.44 6.10 -6.94
CA ARG A 23 3.09 5.96 -8.35
C ARG A 23 2.98 7.32 -9.03
N GLU A 24 2.27 8.27 -8.42
CA GLU A 24 2.05 9.62 -8.97
C GLU A 24 3.34 10.46 -8.99
N SER A 25 4.30 10.16 -8.10
CA SER A 25 5.64 10.76 -8.13
C SER A 25 6.54 10.20 -9.23
N THR A 26 6.19 9.04 -9.81
CA THR A 26 6.95 8.43 -10.90
C THR A 26 6.44 8.94 -12.24
N GLU A 27 7.32 9.60 -13.00
CA GLU A 27 6.95 10.26 -14.25
C GLU A 27 6.30 9.30 -15.26
N GLY A 28 5.09 9.63 -15.70
CA GLY A 28 4.36 8.85 -16.70
C GLY A 28 3.88 7.47 -16.23
N LEU A 29 3.94 7.15 -14.93
CA LEU A 29 3.46 5.89 -14.37
C LEU A 29 1.96 5.98 -14.03
N THR A 30 1.12 5.73 -15.03
CA THR A 30 -0.33 5.63 -14.80
C THR A 30 -0.69 4.34 -14.08
N LEU A 31 -1.85 4.30 -13.42
CA LEU A 31 -2.37 3.08 -12.80
C LEU A 31 -2.55 1.93 -13.82
N ASN A 32 -2.94 2.25 -15.07
CA ASN A 32 -3.03 1.25 -16.14
C ASN A 32 -1.64 0.70 -16.51
N ARG A 33 -0.65 1.59 -16.61
CA ARG A 33 0.71 1.23 -16.97
C ARG A 33 1.33 0.32 -15.90
N LEU A 34 1.21 0.71 -14.63
CA LEU A 34 1.64 -0.11 -13.49
C LEU A 34 0.95 -1.49 -13.48
N ALA A 35 -0.37 -1.51 -13.72
CA ALA A 35 -1.12 -2.76 -13.78
C ALA A 35 -0.64 -3.69 -14.91
N ASN A 36 -0.41 -3.13 -16.10
CA ASN A 36 -0.01 -3.90 -17.27
C ASN A 36 1.45 -4.38 -17.21
N GLU A 37 2.38 -3.52 -16.77
CA GLU A 37 3.81 -3.84 -16.74
C GLU A 37 4.17 -4.92 -15.71
N TYR A 38 3.37 -5.05 -14.65
CA TYR A 38 3.66 -5.95 -13.53
C TYR A 38 2.56 -7.02 -13.33
N GLU A 39 1.74 -7.25 -14.36
CA GLU A 39 0.67 -8.26 -14.36
C GLU A 39 -0.30 -8.16 -13.17
N LEU A 40 -0.50 -6.95 -12.65
CA LEU A 40 -1.43 -6.68 -11.55
C LEU A 40 -2.83 -6.43 -12.10
N TYR A 41 -3.86 -6.98 -11.47
CA TYR A 41 -5.23 -6.68 -11.88
C TYR A 41 -5.58 -5.22 -11.55
N LYS A 42 -5.81 -4.40 -12.59
CA LYS A 42 -6.17 -2.98 -12.46
C LYS A 42 -7.25 -2.71 -11.42
N GLY A 43 -8.31 -3.52 -11.40
CA GLY A 43 -9.41 -3.36 -10.44
C GLY A 43 -8.98 -3.59 -9.00
N THR A 44 -8.03 -4.50 -8.77
CA THR A 44 -7.45 -4.80 -7.46
C THR A 44 -6.53 -3.66 -7.03
N LEU A 45 -5.62 -3.23 -7.90
CA LEU A 45 -4.73 -2.10 -7.66
C LEU A 45 -5.51 -0.82 -7.32
N SER A 46 -6.59 -0.55 -8.07
CA SER A 46 -7.47 0.59 -7.83
C SER A 46 -8.19 0.52 -6.47
N LYS A 47 -8.56 -0.67 -6.00
CA LYS A 47 -9.14 -0.84 -4.66
C LYS A 47 -8.07 -0.71 -3.57
N ILE A 48 -6.87 -1.22 -3.81
CA ILE A 48 -5.71 -1.07 -2.89
C ILE A 48 -5.41 0.41 -2.69
N GLU A 49 -5.26 1.21 -3.76
CA GLU A 49 -4.97 2.65 -3.67
C GLU A 49 -6.05 3.47 -2.92
N ARG A 50 -7.27 2.92 -2.82
CA ARG A 50 -8.37 3.52 -2.04
C ARG A 50 -8.51 2.94 -0.62
N GLY A 51 -7.63 2.03 -0.21
CA GLY A 51 -7.74 1.34 1.08
C GLY A 51 -8.95 0.42 1.21
N GLN A 52 -9.57 0.04 0.08
CA GLN A 52 -10.79 -0.78 0.05
C GLN A 52 -10.50 -2.29 -0.02
N HIS A 53 -9.22 -2.67 -0.07
CA HIS A 53 -8.80 -4.06 -0.20
C HIS A 53 -7.52 -4.30 0.58
N ASN A 54 -7.55 -5.24 1.52
CA ASN A 54 -6.36 -5.73 2.20
C ASN A 54 -5.56 -6.58 1.22
N CYS A 55 -4.32 -6.23 0.94
CA CYS A 55 -3.47 -7.01 0.04
C CYS A 55 -2.59 -7.98 0.83
N GLN A 56 -2.16 -9.05 0.17
CA GLN A 56 -1.21 -9.99 0.76
C GLN A 56 0.19 -9.42 0.68
N PHE A 57 1.09 -9.92 1.54
CA PHE A 57 2.49 -9.48 1.56
C PHE A 57 3.19 -9.64 0.19
N VAL A 58 2.87 -10.69 -0.56
CA VAL A 58 3.38 -10.89 -1.94
C VAL A 58 3.02 -9.71 -2.84
N THR A 59 1.79 -9.18 -2.74
CA THR A 59 1.36 -8.00 -3.50
C THR A 59 2.10 -6.73 -3.06
N ILE A 60 2.37 -6.57 -1.75
CA ILE A 60 3.15 -5.44 -1.23
C ILE A 60 4.57 -5.49 -1.82
N TRP A 61 5.16 -6.68 -1.88
CA TRP A 61 6.50 -6.88 -2.44
C TRP A 61 6.54 -6.55 -3.93
N GLN A 62 5.59 -7.11 -4.71
CA GLN A 62 5.45 -6.82 -6.14
C GLN A 62 5.26 -5.32 -6.41
N LEU A 63 4.42 -4.63 -5.62
CA LEU A 63 4.22 -3.19 -5.75
C LEU A 63 5.48 -2.40 -5.46
N SER A 64 6.27 -2.82 -4.47
CA SER A 64 7.54 -2.17 -4.14
C SER A 64 8.52 -2.25 -5.31
N GLU A 65 8.70 -3.46 -5.86
CA GLU A 65 9.53 -3.68 -7.06
C GLU A 65 9.01 -2.89 -8.25
N ALA A 66 7.70 -2.85 -8.44
CA ALA A 66 7.05 -2.14 -9.53
C ALA A 66 7.19 -0.61 -9.47
N LEU A 67 7.33 -0.09 -8.26
CA LEU A 67 7.60 1.33 -7.97
C LEU A 67 9.10 1.62 -7.91
N GLY A 68 9.97 0.63 -8.17
CA GLY A 68 11.42 0.80 -8.17
C GLY A 68 12.05 0.99 -6.79
N ILE A 69 11.36 0.59 -5.72
CA ILE A 69 11.83 0.72 -4.33
C ILE A 69 11.95 -0.63 -3.64
N LYS A 70 12.76 -0.70 -2.58
CA LYS A 70 12.81 -1.90 -1.74
C LYS A 70 11.53 -1.98 -0.90
N CYS A 71 11.04 -3.20 -0.66
CA CYS A 71 9.89 -3.41 0.23
C CYS A 71 10.13 -2.83 1.63
N SER A 72 11.37 -2.86 2.13
CA SER A 72 11.74 -2.22 3.40
C SER A 72 11.53 -0.71 3.41
N GLU A 73 11.74 -0.04 2.27
CA GLU A 73 11.53 1.40 2.12
C GLU A 73 10.04 1.73 2.19
N LEU A 74 9.20 0.93 1.52
CA LEU A 74 7.74 1.06 1.61
C LEU A 74 7.28 0.89 3.06
N VAL A 75 7.74 -0.14 3.76
CA VAL A 75 7.38 -0.38 5.17
C VAL A 75 7.81 0.78 6.05
N LYS A 76 9.04 1.31 5.86
CA LYS A 76 9.53 2.47 6.61
C LYS A 76 8.64 3.70 6.44
N ILE A 77 8.20 4.01 5.21
CA ILE A 77 7.27 5.12 4.96
C ILE A 77 5.94 4.90 5.69
N LEU A 78 5.46 3.65 5.79
CA LEU A 78 4.24 3.35 6.54
C LEU A 78 4.43 3.56 8.04
N GLU A 79 5.55 3.12 8.62
CA GLU A 79 5.88 3.36 10.03
C GLU A 79 5.91 4.87 10.33
N GLU A 80 6.58 5.66 9.50
CA GLU A 80 6.62 7.13 9.63
C GLU A 80 5.24 7.78 9.55
N LYS A 81 4.36 7.30 8.65
CA LYS A 81 3.00 7.85 8.48
C LYS A 81 2.02 7.41 9.57
N LEU A 82 2.19 6.22 10.12
CA LEU A 82 1.32 5.66 11.15
C LEU A 82 1.70 6.15 12.55
N GLY A 83 2.98 6.50 12.75
CA GLY A 83 3.55 6.93 14.02
C GLY A 83 4.03 5.76 14.87
N ASP A 84 5.00 6.05 15.75
CA ASP A 84 5.72 5.04 16.56
C ASP A 84 4.80 4.22 17.49
N ASP A 85 3.66 4.79 17.89
CA ASP A 85 2.69 4.14 18.79
C ASP A 85 1.67 3.25 18.06
N PHE A 86 1.76 3.11 16.73
CA PHE A 86 0.81 2.30 15.98
C PHE A 86 1.02 0.80 16.23
N SER A 87 0.01 0.13 16.80
CA SER A 87 -0.01 -1.32 16.98
C SER A 87 -1.36 -1.92 16.62
N LEU A 88 -1.36 -2.99 15.81
CA LEU A 88 -2.54 -3.79 15.50
C LEU A 88 -3.01 -4.68 16.66
N ILE A 89 -2.12 -4.91 17.63
CA ILE A 89 -2.41 -5.68 18.84
C ILE A 89 -2.83 -4.66 19.90
N ASP A 90 -4.00 -4.86 20.49
CA ASP A 90 -4.41 -4.09 21.66
C ASP A 90 -3.68 -4.70 22.87
N GLU A 91 -2.89 -3.90 23.60
CA GLU A 91 -2.31 -4.27 24.90
C GLU A 91 -3.39 -4.44 25.99
#